data_AF-A0A0K2XAU8-F1
#
_entry.id   AF-A0A0K2XAU8-F1
#
_cell.length_a   1.000
_cell.length_b   1.000
_cell.length_c   1.000
_cell.angle_alpha   90.00
_cell.angle_beta   90.00
_cell.angle_gamma   90.00
#
_symmetry.space_group_name_H-M   'P 1'
#
loop_
_entity.id
_entity.type
_entity.pdbx_description
1 polymer ?
#
loop_
_entity_poly.entity_id
_entity_poly.type
_entity_poly.pdbx_seq_one_letter_code
_entity_poly.pdbx_strand_id
1 'polypeptide(L)'
;MFAGMFYGLFWILRFSLRHYRITLAIIVILLGCAWVAGLFSNPKQPHQAQAVSFVKEYENRANTFHDAMGLFTAQNYKQAKERFEWLAQIKYRPAFSSYMAGQCAYKEEHYQEAIKFYEQSLKIKEQATYTDILLENLANAYKALKDEKHYIHYKHLLDQQKTGGQ
;
A
#
# COMPACT_ATOMS: atom_id res chain seq x y z
N MET A 1 -25.42 -9.10 -83.61
CA MET A 1 -25.84 -8.65 -82.26
C MET A 1 -24.98 -9.39 -81.24
N PHE A 2 -23.91 -8.74 -80.76
CA PHE A 2 -22.94 -9.30 -79.82
C PHE A 2 -23.16 -8.66 -78.44
N ALA A 3 -23.80 -9.37 -77.52
CA ALA A 3 -23.79 -9.02 -76.09
C ALA A 3 -24.22 -10.26 -75.29
N GLY A 4 -23.34 -10.86 -74.49
CA GLY A 4 -23.78 -11.91 -73.58
C GLY A 4 -22.75 -12.87 -72.95
N MET A 5 -21.45 -12.78 -73.23
CA MET A 5 -20.51 -13.86 -72.84
C MET A 5 -19.31 -13.45 -71.96
N PHE A 6 -19.41 -12.38 -71.14
CA PHE A 6 -18.31 -11.98 -70.25
C PHE A 6 -18.67 -11.77 -68.77
N TYR A 7 -19.82 -12.29 -68.28
CA TYR A 7 -20.21 -12.10 -66.87
C TYR A 7 -19.92 -13.30 -65.93
N GLY A 8 -19.58 -14.49 -66.45
CA GLY A 8 -19.38 -15.69 -65.62
C GLY A 8 -18.03 -15.77 -64.91
N LEU A 9 -16.92 -15.44 -65.59
CA LEU A 9 -15.57 -15.57 -65.03
C LEU A 9 -15.20 -14.45 -64.05
N PHE A 10 -15.81 -13.27 -64.17
CA PHE A 10 -15.56 -12.15 -63.26
C PHE A 10 -16.23 -12.34 -61.88
N TRP A 11 -17.35 -13.08 -61.83
CA TRP A 11 -18.05 -13.38 -60.59
C TRP A 11 -17.31 -14.42 -59.72
N ILE A 12 -16.69 -15.42 -60.35
CA ILE A 12 -15.99 -16.50 -59.64
C ILE A 12 -14.64 -16.01 -59.08
N LEU A 13 -13.89 -15.18 -59.83
CA LEU A 13 -12.65 -14.56 -59.33
C LEU A 13 -12.91 -13.59 -58.16
N ARG A 14 -14.00 -12.81 -58.24
CA ARG A 14 -14.37 -11.84 -57.19
C ARG A 14 -14.94 -12.51 -55.94
N PHE A 15 -15.58 -13.67 -56.06
CA PHE A 15 -16.04 -14.49 -54.92
C PHE A 15 -14.85 -15.15 -54.19
N SER A 16 -13.87 -15.68 -54.94
CA SER A 16 -12.66 -16.29 -54.37
C SER A 16 -11.77 -15.28 -53.63
N LEU A 17 -11.60 -14.06 -54.15
CA LEU A 17 -10.84 -13.01 -53.45
C LEU A 17 -11.57 -12.45 -52.22
N ARG A 18 -12.91 -12.43 -52.22
CA ARG A 18 -13.72 -11.95 -51.10
C ARG A 18 -13.67 -12.90 -49.91
N HIS A 19 -13.69 -14.22 -50.15
CA HIS A 19 -13.51 -15.21 -49.08
C HIS A 19 -12.09 -15.22 -48.51
N TYR A 20 -11.06 -15.02 -49.33
CA TYR A 20 -9.68 -14.91 -48.86
C TYR A 20 -9.46 -13.67 -47.95
N ARG A 21 -10.05 -12.53 -48.31
CA ARG A 21 -9.98 -11.30 -47.49
C ARG A 21 -10.74 -11.40 -46.16
N ILE A 22 -11.88 -12.10 -46.13
CA ILE A 22 -12.63 -12.34 -44.88
C ILE A 22 -11.86 -13.32 -43.99
N THR A 23 -11.24 -14.36 -44.56
CA THR A 23 -10.44 -15.33 -43.80
C THR A 23 -9.17 -14.70 -43.21
N LEU A 24 -8.46 -13.86 -43.98
CA LEU A 24 -7.32 -13.08 -43.48
C LEU A 24 -7.71 -12.08 -42.38
N ALA A 25 -8.87 -11.42 -42.50
CA ALA A 25 -9.35 -10.48 -41.48
C ALA A 25 -9.67 -11.17 -40.15
N ILE A 26 -10.25 -12.37 -40.17
CA ILE A 26 -10.55 -13.16 -38.96
C ILE A 26 -9.25 -13.64 -38.28
N ILE A 27 -8.24 -14.06 -39.05
CA ILE A 27 -6.93 -14.45 -38.51
C ILE A 27 -6.20 -13.25 -37.88
N VAL A 28 -6.28 -12.05 -38.46
CA VAL A 28 -5.69 -10.83 -37.88
C VAL A 28 -6.41 -10.39 -36.60
N ILE A 29 -7.73 -10.58 -36.50
CA ILE A 29 -8.48 -10.30 -35.26
C ILE A 29 -8.14 -11.33 -34.16
N LEU A 30 -8.03 -12.62 -34.50
CA LEU A 30 -7.66 -13.67 -33.54
C LEU A 30 -6.19 -13.58 -33.08
N LEU A 31 -5.26 -13.22 -33.96
CA LEU A 31 -3.85 -12.97 -33.61
C LEU A 31 -3.66 -11.62 -32.92
N GLY A 32 -4.50 -10.62 -33.22
CA GLY A 32 -4.50 -9.31 -32.56
C GLY A 32 -4.97 -9.39 -31.10
N CYS A 33 -6.02 -10.17 -30.80
CA CYS A 33 -6.50 -10.36 -29.43
C CYS A 33 -5.47 -11.03 -28.51
N ALA A 34 -4.54 -11.82 -29.05
CA ALA A 34 -3.45 -12.41 -28.27
C ALA A 34 -2.35 -11.39 -27.89
N TRP A 35 -2.21 -10.28 -28.63
CA TRP A 35 -1.16 -9.27 -28.38
C TRP A 35 -1.61 -8.08 -27.51
N VAL A 36 -2.91 -7.85 -27.33
CA VAL A 36 -3.40 -6.77 -26.44
C VAL A 36 -3.61 -7.21 -24.99
N ALA A 37 -3.67 -8.52 -24.71
CA ALA A 37 -3.74 -9.05 -23.35
C ALA A 37 -2.45 -8.82 -22.52
N GLY A 38 -1.36 -8.40 -23.18
CA GLY A 38 -0.09 -8.06 -22.53
C GLY A 38 0.07 -6.59 -22.11
N LEU A 39 -0.85 -5.68 -22.49
CA LEU A 39 -0.68 -4.23 -22.26
C LEU A 39 -1.60 -3.63 -21.19
N PHE A 40 -2.52 -4.41 -20.61
CA PHE A 40 -3.40 -3.96 -19.52
C PHE A 40 -3.47 -4.94 -18.35
N SER A 41 -2.38 -5.66 -18.12
CA SER A 41 -2.17 -6.45 -16.91
C SER A 41 -1.09 -5.76 -16.07
N ASN A 42 -1.46 -4.70 -15.34
CA ASN A 42 -0.87 -4.48 -14.02
C ASN A 42 -1.88 -5.03 -13.01
N PRO A 43 -1.97 -6.36 -12.80
CA PRO A 43 -2.46 -6.81 -11.52
C PRO A 43 -1.45 -6.23 -10.53
N LYS A 44 -1.91 -5.38 -9.60
CA LYS A 44 -1.19 -5.20 -8.35
C LYS A 44 -0.92 -6.62 -7.90
N GLN A 45 0.33 -7.07 -8.08
CA GLN A 45 0.71 -8.41 -7.69
C GLN A 45 0.27 -8.49 -6.23
N PRO A 46 -0.48 -9.53 -5.81
CA PRO A 46 -0.48 -9.84 -4.41
C PRO A 46 1.00 -10.06 -4.12
N HIS A 47 1.61 -9.09 -3.43
CA HIS A 47 2.97 -9.23 -2.96
C HIS A 47 2.94 -10.49 -2.14
N GLN A 48 3.33 -11.60 -2.77
CA GLN A 48 3.81 -12.76 -2.06
C GLN A 48 4.82 -12.14 -1.09
N ALA A 49 4.61 -12.39 0.20
CA ALA A 49 5.53 -11.98 1.25
C ALA A 49 6.85 -12.71 1.03
N GLN A 50 7.59 -12.33 -0.01
CA GLN A 50 9.02 -12.50 -0.08
C GLN A 50 9.51 -11.81 1.18
N ALA A 51 10.15 -12.59 2.04
CA ALA A 51 10.91 -12.04 3.15
C ALA A 51 12.03 -11.19 2.53
N VAL A 52 11.71 -9.94 2.18
CA VAL A 52 12.70 -8.95 1.79
C VAL A 52 13.60 -8.84 3.00
N SER A 53 14.82 -9.38 2.85
CA SER A 53 15.84 -9.31 3.89
C SER A 53 15.96 -7.85 4.30
N PHE A 54 15.73 -7.57 5.58
CA PHE A 54 15.78 -6.20 6.07
C PHE A 54 17.25 -5.76 6.15
N VAL A 55 17.72 -5.07 5.11
CA VAL A 55 19.06 -4.51 5.06
C VAL A 55 19.03 -3.06 5.56
N LYS A 56 19.82 -2.78 6.60
CA LYS A 56 19.86 -1.48 7.30
C LYS A 56 20.75 -0.46 6.58
N GLU A 57 20.37 -0.09 5.37
CA GLU A 57 21.09 0.88 4.55
C GLU A 57 20.40 2.25 4.55
N TYR A 58 21.12 3.29 4.98
CA TYR A 58 20.56 4.65 5.07
C TYR A 58 20.00 5.16 3.75
N GLU A 59 20.64 4.86 2.62
CA GLU A 59 20.15 5.28 1.29
C GLU A 59 18.80 4.66 0.92
N ASN A 60 18.50 3.48 1.47
CA ASN A 60 17.24 2.76 1.26
C ASN A 60 16.16 3.08 2.31
N ARG A 61 16.35 4.11 3.14
CA ARG A 61 15.40 4.49 4.21
C ARG A 61 13.98 4.78 3.73
N ALA A 62 13.81 5.38 2.55
CA ALA A 62 12.50 5.68 1.98
C ALA A 62 11.76 4.39 1.55
N ASN A 63 12.46 3.45 0.92
CA ASN A 63 11.92 2.13 0.56
C ASN A 63 11.61 1.33 1.83
N THR A 64 12.51 1.35 2.82
CA THR A 64 12.28 0.71 4.12
C THR A 64 11.02 1.24 4.80
N PHE A 65 10.77 2.55 4.72
CA PHE A 65 9.55 3.15 5.24
C PHE A 65 8.30 2.66 4.50
N HIS A 66 8.36 2.60 3.17
CA HIS A 66 7.27 2.05 2.35
C HIS A 66 6.98 0.59 2.72
N ASP A 67 8.01 -0.24 2.82
CA ASP A 67 7.92 -1.65 3.23
C ASP A 67 7.32 -1.79 4.63
N ALA A 68 7.75 -0.96 5.58
CA ALA A 68 7.22 -0.96 6.95
C ALA A 68 5.73 -0.67 6.99
N MET A 69 5.26 0.31 6.20
CA MET A 69 3.84 0.62 6.05
C MET A 69 3.07 -0.53 5.38
N GLY A 70 3.65 -1.19 4.38
CA GLY A 70 3.08 -2.38 3.75
C GLY A 70 2.93 -3.54 4.74
N LEU A 71 3.98 -3.83 5.51
CA LEU A 71 3.98 -4.85 6.56
C LEU A 71 2.94 -4.55 7.65
N PHE A 72 2.83 -3.30 8.08
CA PHE A 72 1.80 -2.88 9.05
C PHE A 72 0.39 -3.13 8.51
N THR A 73 0.15 -2.78 7.25
CA THR A 73 -1.15 -2.98 6.58
C THR A 73 -1.47 -4.47 6.43
N ALA A 74 -0.46 -5.29 6.18
CA ALA A 74 -0.56 -6.75 6.14
C ALA A 74 -0.59 -7.40 7.54
N GLN A 75 -0.71 -6.61 8.62
CA GLN A 75 -0.72 -7.06 10.01
C GLN A 75 0.54 -7.81 10.46
N ASN A 76 1.65 -7.68 9.73
CA ASN A 76 2.95 -8.23 10.10
C ASN A 76 3.69 -7.26 11.02
N TYR A 77 3.12 -7.08 12.22
CA TYR A 77 3.51 -6.02 13.16
C TYR A 77 4.95 -6.16 13.64
N LYS A 78 5.42 -7.37 13.92
CA LYS A 78 6.81 -7.61 14.33
C LYS A 78 7.84 -7.09 13.32
N GLN A 79 7.66 -7.42 12.04
CA GLN A 79 8.59 -6.98 10.98
C GLN A 79 8.45 -5.49 10.65
N ALA A 80 7.23 -4.96 10.75
CA ALA A 80 6.98 -3.52 10.60
C ALA A 80 7.66 -2.73 11.72
N LYS A 81 7.51 -3.19 12.98
CA LYS A 81 8.11 -2.57 14.17
C LYS A 81 9.61 -2.46 14.05
N GLU A 82 10.29 -3.55 13.68
CA GLU A 82 11.76 -3.56 13.52
C GLU A 82 12.26 -2.48 12.56
N ARG A 83 11.53 -2.27 11.45
CA ARG A 83 11.85 -1.23 10.47
C ARG A 83 11.56 0.17 11.01
N PHE A 84 10.42 0.38 11.65
CA PHE A 84 10.07 1.67 12.25
C PHE A 84 11.03 2.07 13.38
N GLU A 85 11.46 1.12 14.20
CA GLU A 85 12.49 1.35 15.23
C GLU A 85 13.81 1.80 14.59
N TRP A 86 14.29 1.10 13.56
CA TRP A 86 15.49 1.49 12.85
C TRP A 86 15.36 2.87 12.18
N LEU A 87 14.22 3.16 11.55
CA LEU A 87 13.94 4.47 10.95
C LEU A 87 13.96 5.59 11.99
N ALA A 88 13.40 5.34 13.18
CA ALA A 88 13.48 6.28 14.31
C ALA A 88 14.93 6.47 14.79
N GLN A 89 15.72 5.39 14.89
CA GLN A 89 17.13 5.44 15.29
C GLN A 89 17.99 6.29 14.34
N ILE A 90 17.79 6.15 13.03
CA ILE A 90 18.51 6.96 12.02
C ILE A 90 17.90 8.35 11.81
N LYS A 91 16.93 8.75 12.64
CA LYS A 91 16.21 10.03 12.57
C LYS A 91 15.48 10.27 11.25
N TYR A 92 15.02 9.21 10.59
CA TYR A 92 14.11 9.32 9.45
C TYR A 92 12.66 9.40 9.95
N ARG A 93 12.06 10.60 9.84
CA ARG A 93 10.70 10.91 10.34
C ARG A 93 10.52 10.45 11.79
N PRO A 94 11.39 10.85 12.73
CA PRO A 94 11.54 10.19 14.02
C PRO A 94 10.26 10.18 14.87
N ALA A 95 9.43 11.23 14.81
CA ALA A 95 8.15 11.26 15.50
C ALA A 95 7.20 10.18 14.94
N PHE A 96 6.92 10.24 13.64
CA PHE A 96 6.04 9.28 12.98
C PHE A 96 6.56 7.84 13.05
N SER A 97 7.86 7.61 12.87
CA SER A 97 8.47 6.29 12.98
C SER A 97 8.34 5.73 14.41
N SER A 98 8.52 6.57 15.44
CA SER A 98 8.28 6.15 16.83
C SER A 98 6.79 5.85 17.06
N TYR A 99 5.90 6.71 16.59
CA TYR A 99 4.45 6.46 16.66
C TYR A 99 4.07 5.12 16.04
N MET A 100 4.54 4.83 14.82
CA MET A 100 4.23 3.58 14.14
C MET A 100 4.84 2.35 14.83
N ALA A 101 6.03 2.45 15.40
CA ALA A 101 6.58 1.38 16.26
C ALA A 101 5.67 1.13 17.47
N GLY A 102 5.15 2.20 18.09
CA GLY A 102 4.16 2.14 19.15
C GLY A 102 2.85 1.48 18.71
N GLN A 103 2.33 1.82 17.52
CA GLN A 103 1.15 1.19 16.94
C GLN A 103 1.36 -0.32 16.74
N CYS A 104 2.53 -0.75 16.26
CA CYS A 104 2.85 -2.17 16.10
C CYS A 104 2.83 -2.88 17.46
N ALA A 105 3.55 -2.35 18.45
CA ALA A 105 3.59 -2.92 19.79
C ALA A 105 2.20 -2.97 20.45
N TYR A 106 1.38 -1.92 20.27
CA TYR A 106 0.02 -1.87 20.79
C TYR A 106 -0.88 -2.94 20.16
N LYS A 107 -0.76 -3.18 18.85
CA LYS A 107 -1.51 -4.24 18.15
C LYS A 107 -1.09 -5.65 18.56
N GLU A 108 0.14 -5.81 19.03
CA GLU A 108 0.62 -7.05 19.66
C GLU A 108 0.39 -7.10 21.18
N GLU A 109 -0.38 -6.15 21.74
CA GLU A 109 -0.69 -6.04 23.18
C GLU A 109 0.55 -5.86 24.09
N HIS A 110 1.69 -5.48 23.52
CA HIS A 110 2.90 -5.13 24.23
C HIS A 110 2.81 -3.69 24.79
N TYR A 111 1.85 -3.45 25.69
CA TYR A 111 1.49 -2.09 26.12
C TYR A 111 2.63 -1.29 26.75
N GLN A 112 3.50 -1.92 27.54
CA GLN A 112 4.66 -1.25 28.14
C GLN A 112 5.64 -0.73 27.07
N GLU A 113 5.80 -1.47 25.97
CA GLU A 113 6.67 -1.06 24.86
C GLU A 113 5.99 0.02 24.01
N ALA A 114 4.68 -0.14 23.74
CA ALA A 114 3.89 0.86 23.03
C ALA A 114 3.96 2.23 23.71
N ILE A 115 3.82 2.28 25.04
CA ILE A 115 3.93 3.51 25.84
C ILE A 115 5.27 4.22 25.58
N LYS A 116 6.39 3.49 25.65
CA LYS A 116 7.73 4.08 25.43
C LYS A 116 7.83 4.75 24.06
N PHE A 117 7.34 4.09 23.02
CA PHE A 117 7.37 4.60 21.66
C PHE A 117 6.44 5.80 21.43
N TYR A 118 5.23 5.77 22.01
CA TYR A 118 4.30 6.89 21.95
C TYR A 118 4.85 8.12 22.68
N GLU A 119 5.43 7.96 23.86
CA GLU A 119 6.09 9.05 24.58
C GLU A 119 7.29 9.60 23.81
N GLN A 120 8.07 8.72 23.16
CA GLN A 120 9.16 9.15 22.28
C GLN A 120 8.65 10.00 21.12
N SER A 121 7.52 9.63 20.51
CA SER A 121 6.88 10.44 19.47
C SER A 121 6.40 11.79 20.01
N LEU A 122 5.73 11.83 21.16
CA LEU A 122 5.18 13.07 21.76
C LEU A 122 6.27 14.05 22.21
N LYS A 123 7.46 13.58 22.58
CA LYS A 123 8.60 14.44 22.93
C LYS A 123 9.06 15.30 21.75
N ILE A 124 8.79 14.87 20.52
CA ILE A 124 9.11 15.61 19.31
C ILE A 124 7.92 16.54 19.06
N LYS A 125 8.10 17.83 19.38
CA LYS A 125 7.07 18.88 19.32
C LYS A 125 6.65 19.19 17.88
N GLU A 126 5.87 18.29 17.28
CA GLU A 126 5.27 18.45 15.96
C GLU A 126 3.79 18.11 16.07
N GLN A 127 2.93 19.11 15.84
CA GLN A 127 1.49 18.90 15.76
C GLN A 127 1.22 18.06 14.51
N ALA A 128 0.82 16.79 14.69
CA ALA A 128 0.60 15.88 13.60
C ALA A 128 -0.84 15.37 13.57
N THR A 129 -1.31 15.00 12.37
CA THR A 129 -2.67 14.48 12.18
C THR A 129 -2.93 13.16 12.92
N TYR A 130 -1.87 12.44 13.29
CA TYR A 130 -1.97 11.18 14.05
C TYR A 130 -1.97 11.36 15.58
N THR A 131 -1.75 12.58 16.09
CA THR A 131 -1.59 12.83 17.53
C THR A 131 -2.82 12.42 18.33
N ASP A 132 -4.03 12.62 17.80
CA ASP A 132 -5.27 12.22 18.48
C ASP A 132 -5.33 10.70 18.69
N ILE A 133 -5.00 9.93 17.64
CA ILE A 133 -4.96 8.47 17.68
C ILE A 133 -3.86 7.99 18.63
N LEU A 134 -2.71 8.66 18.61
CA LEU A 134 -1.61 8.38 19.52
C LEU A 134 -2.06 8.56 20.98
N LEU A 135 -2.62 9.71 21.33
CA LEU A 135 -3.05 10.01 22.70
C LEU A 135 -4.14 9.05 23.16
N GLU A 136 -5.07 8.69 22.28
CA GLU A 136 -6.10 7.69 22.57
C GLU A 136 -5.51 6.31 22.87
N ASN A 137 -4.63 5.80 22.01
CA ASN A 137 -4.00 4.49 22.20
C ASN A 137 -3.06 4.48 23.41
N LEU A 138 -2.34 5.57 23.66
CA LEU A 138 -1.49 5.73 24.84
C LEU A 138 -2.29 5.69 26.13
N ALA A 139 -3.41 6.42 26.21
CA ALA A 139 -4.32 6.33 27.34
C ALA A 139 -4.83 4.89 27.53
N ASN A 140 -5.28 4.24 26.45
CA ASN A 140 -5.78 2.87 26.51
C ASN A 140 -4.70 1.85 26.94
N ALA A 141 -3.44 2.06 26.56
CA ALA A 141 -2.33 1.24 27.02
C ALA A 141 -2.10 1.38 28.53
N TYR A 142 -2.12 2.61 29.06
CA TYR A 142 -2.06 2.84 30.51
C TYR A 142 -3.25 2.22 31.25
N LYS A 143 -4.46 2.31 30.69
CA LYS A 143 -5.65 1.65 31.23
C LYS A 143 -5.49 0.13 31.28
N ALA A 144 -4.96 -0.49 30.24
CA ALA A 144 -4.71 -1.93 30.19
C ALA A 144 -3.71 -2.37 31.29
N LEU A 145 -2.74 -1.50 31.62
CA LEU A 145 -1.79 -1.70 32.72
C LEU A 145 -2.33 -1.26 34.10
N LYS A 146 -3.61 -0.88 34.20
CA LYS A 146 -4.27 -0.39 35.43
C LYS A 146 -3.62 0.86 36.04
N ASP A 147 -2.95 1.68 35.23
CA ASP A 147 -2.41 2.98 35.62
C ASP A 147 -3.45 4.08 35.37
N GLU A 148 -4.35 4.24 36.34
CA GLU A 148 -5.47 5.18 36.23
C GLU A 148 -5.00 6.64 36.14
N LYS A 149 -3.89 6.98 36.81
CA LYS A 149 -3.35 8.34 36.83
C LYS A 149 -2.93 8.77 35.43
N HIS A 150 -2.13 7.95 34.74
CA HIS A 150 -1.68 8.28 33.39
C HIS A 150 -2.81 8.14 32.36
N TYR A 151 -3.73 7.19 32.54
CA TYR A 151 -4.93 7.09 31.71
C TYR A 151 -5.74 8.40 31.69
N ILE A 152 -6.08 8.93 32.87
CA ILE A 152 -6.82 10.19 33.00
C ILE A 152 -6.02 11.36 32.40
N HIS A 153 -4.71 11.41 32.67
CA HIS A 153 -3.86 12.46 32.13
C HIS A 153 -3.88 12.53 30.59
N TYR A 154 -3.66 11.40 29.91
CA TYR A 154 -3.63 11.37 28.45
C TYR A 154 -5.02 11.54 27.82
N LYS A 155 -6.10 11.12 28.50
CA LYS A 155 -7.46 11.46 28.10
C LYS A 155 -7.72 12.96 28.12
N HIS A 156 -7.29 13.65 29.18
CA HIS A 156 -7.41 15.10 29.25
C HIS A 156 -6.64 15.82 28.14
N LEU A 157 -5.41 15.38 27.84
CA LEU A 157 -4.62 15.92 26.73
C LEU A 157 -5.32 15.74 25.38
N LEU A 158 -5.94 14.58 25.14
CA LEU A 158 -6.73 14.33 23.93
C LEU A 158 -7.92 15.29 23.80
N ASP A 159 -8.62 15.58 24.90
CA ASP A 159 -9.75 16.50 24.89
C ASP A 159 -9.29 17.94 24.60
N GLN A 160 -8.20 18.39 25.23
CA GLN A 160 -7.59 19.70 24.96
C GLN A 160 -7.19 19.84 23.50
N GLN A 161 -6.52 18.83 22.96
CA GLN A 161 -6.11 18.76 21.55
C GLN A 161 -7.29 18.94 20.59
N LYS A 162 -8.42 18.28 20.85
CA LYS A 162 -9.64 18.37 20.02
C LYS A 162 -10.33 19.73 20.12
N THR A 163 -10.27 20.38 21.28
CA THR A 163 -10.90 21.69 21.50
C THR A 163 -10.05 22.86 20.99
N GLY A 164 -8.72 22.75 21.01
CA GLY A 164 -7.80 23.80 20.56
C GLY A 164 -7.43 23.75 19.08
N GLY A 165 -7.84 22.70 18.35
CA GLY A 165 -7.64 22.55 16.91
C GLY A 165 -8.80 23.06 16.04
N GLN A 166 -9.77 23.78 16.63
CA GLN A 166 -10.89 24.42 15.94
C GLN A 166 -10.58 25.88 15.59
#